data_AF-A0A3M2BQP3-F1
#
_entry.id   AF-A0A3M2BQP3-F1
#
_cell.length_a   1.000
_cell.length_b   1.000
_cell.length_c   1.000
_cell.angle_alpha   90.00
_cell.angle_beta   90.00
_cell.angle_gamma   90.00
#
_symmetry.space_group_name_H-M   'P 1'
#
loop_
_entity.id
_entity.type
_entity.pdbx_description
1 polymer ?
#
loop_
_entity_poly.entity_id
_entity_poly.type
_entity_poly.pdbx_seq_one_letter_code
_entity_poly.pdbx_strand_id
1 'polypeptide(L)'
;TCWAPTGTISFAMDCDTTGIEPELALVKYKLLAGQGDAVIKIVNQSVPRALRTLGYDKEAVERIVAYVEEHGTVVGSPVLDESHYPVFATSFGSNNVLLWQAHVKMMAACQAFTSMAISKTVNLPENATVENIMEAYVLGWKLGLKALAIYRDGSKRSQPLTTKEKTGEGALDENAQPADRASVRKRLPDERPSITKKISLAGHEGYLHVGFYPDSGEPGEIFITMAKQGSFVSGMMDAFATAVSIGLQYGVPLETFERKFKHVQFEPRGFTGDPDIPVAQSIVDYIFRYLGRLMEHRGQSGARTIELPGDGVEQPADRVLVSAGAEGPPCPNCGDITVRAGSCHTCPQCGTSTGCG
;
A
#
# COMPACT_ATOMS: atom_id res chain seq x y z
N THR A 1 4.68 14.08 -26.75
CA THR A 1 5.32 12.78 -26.47
C THR A 1 5.68 12.68 -25.00
N CYS A 2 5.23 11.61 -24.33
CA CYS A 2 5.58 11.24 -22.97
C CYS A 2 6.08 9.79 -22.96
N TRP A 3 6.81 9.40 -21.92
CA TRP A 3 7.18 8.00 -21.68
C TRP A 3 6.47 7.52 -20.41
N ALA A 4 5.43 6.72 -20.60
CA ALA A 4 4.59 6.19 -19.53
C ALA A 4 5.14 4.84 -19.01
N PRO A 5 4.73 4.38 -17.81
CA PRO A 5 5.02 3.03 -17.36
C PRO A 5 4.41 2.02 -18.32
N THR A 6 5.19 1.01 -18.71
CA THR A 6 4.74 -0.03 -19.63
C THR A 6 4.53 -1.39 -18.96
N GLY A 7 4.42 -1.44 -17.62
CA GLY A 7 4.41 -2.69 -16.84
C GLY A 7 3.57 -3.82 -17.44
N THR A 8 2.26 -3.63 -17.64
CA THR A 8 1.39 -4.68 -18.18
C THR A 8 1.68 -5.02 -19.64
N ILE A 9 1.92 -4.00 -20.47
CA ILE A 9 2.11 -4.19 -21.91
C ILE A 9 3.49 -4.76 -22.26
N SER A 10 4.54 -4.44 -21.49
CA SER A 10 5.88 -5.00 -21.68
C SER A 10 5.85 -6.50 -21.44
N PHE A 11 5.11 -6.96 -20.43
CA PHE A 11 4.89 -8.39 -20.23
C PHE A 11 4.11 -9.03 -21.37
N ALA A 12 3.04 -8.38 -21.85
CA ALA A 12 2.26 -8.89 -22.99
C ALA A 12 3.10 -8.98 -24.28
N MET A 13 4.12 -8.12 -24.41
CA MET A 13 5.04 -8.06 -25.55
C MET A 13 6.36 -8.81 -25.31
N ASP A 14 6.47 -9.56 -24.22
CA ASP A 14 7.68 -10.33 -23.86
C ASP A 14 8.97 -9.49 -23.81
N CYS A 15 8.86 -8.26 -23.32
CA CYS A 15 9.99 -7.35 -23.12
C CYS A 15 10.63 -7.57 -21.75
N ASP A 16 11.96 -7.70 -21.72
CA ASP A 16 12.73 -7.84 -20.47
C ASP A 16 12.61 -6.60 -19.55
N THR A 17 12.48 -5.41 -20.16
CA THR A 17 12.46 -4.10 -19.46
C THR A 17 11.18 -3.31 -19.73
N THR A 18 10.90 -2.34 -18.85
CA THR A 18 9.73 -1.47 -18.92
C THR A 18 10.11 -0.05 -19.33
N GLY A 19 9.80 0.33 -20.57
CA GLY A 19 10.07 1.68 -21.07
C GLY A 19 11.57 1.94 -21.16
N ILE A 20 12.08 2.81 -20.29
CA ILE A 20 13.53 3.08 -20.15
C ILE A 20 14.08 2.70 -18.78
N GLU A 21 13.37 1.84 -18.07
CA GLU A 21 13.92 1.18 -16.90
C GLU A 21 15.05 0.24 -17.32
N PRO A 22 16.23 0.28 -16.67
CA PRO A 22 17.18 -0.81 -16.81
C PRO A 22 16.58 -2.05 -16.18
N GLU A 23 17.26 -3.17 -16.41
CA GLU A 23 16.81 -4.43 -15.85
C GLU A 23 16.76 -4.38 -14.31
N LEU A 24 15.69 -4.90 -13.71
CA LEU A 24 15.50 -4.91 -12.26
C LEU A 24 16.52 -5.84 -11.60
N ALA A 25 16.59 -7.06 -12.14
CA ALA A 25 17.53 -8.13 -11.82
C ALA A 25 17.54 -9.12 -13.00
N LEU A 26 18.65 -9.84 -13.20
CA LEU A 26 18.76 -10.81 -14.31
C LEU A 26 17.86 -12.04 -14.10
N VAL A 27 17.58 -12.38 -12.84
CA VAL A 27 16.61 -13.40 -12.44
C VAL A 27 15.63 -12.76 -11.46
N LYS A 28 14.33 -12.97 -11.70
CA LYS A 28 13.24 -12.38 -10.92
C LYS A 28 12.21 -13.45 -10.57
N TYR A 29 11.55 -13.27 -9.44
CA TYR A 29 10.45 -14.14 -9.02
C TYR A 29 9.16 -13.33 -8.93
N LYS A 30 8.10 -13.86 -9.55
CA LYS A 30 6.76 -13.25 -9.54
C LYS A 30 5.78 -14.17 -8.83
N LEU A 31 5.09 -13.62 -7.82
CA LEU A 31 3.99 -14.32 -7.15
C LEU A 31 2.75 -14.32 -8.04
N LEU A 32 2.12 -15.49 -8.18
CA LEU A 32 0.86 -15.63 -8.90
C LEU A 32 -0.33 -15.34 -7.99
N ALA A 33 -1.23 -14.46 -8.44
CA ALA A 33 -2.48 -14.21 -7.73
C ALA A 33 -3.43 -15.41 -7.92
N GLY A 34 -3.89 -16.02 -6.82
CA GLY A 34 -4.96 -17.03 -6.82
C GLY A 34 -4.54 -18.51 -6.74
N GLN A 35 -3.24 -18.83 -6.71
CA GLN A 35 -2.75 -20.21 -6.58
C GLN A 35 -1.60 -20.31 -5.55
N GLY A 36 -1.91 -20.23 -4.26
CA GLY A 36 -0.92 -20.46 -3.18
C GLY A 36 0.38 -19.67 -3.32
N ASP A 37 1.43 -20.09 -2.62
CA ASP A 37 2.77 -19.48 -2.68
C ASP A 37 3.53 -19.78 -3.99
N ALA A 38 2.83 -20.00 -5.11
CA ALA A 38 3.45 -20.31 -6.39
C ALA A 38 4.18 -19.08 -6.96
N VAL A 39 5.50 -19.23 -7.16
CA VAL A 39 6.36 -18.25 -7.81
C VAL A 39 6.72 -18.70 -9.22
N ILE A 40 6.65 -17.77 -10.19
CA ILE A 40 7.26 -17.95 -11.51
C ILE A 40 8.65 -17.32 -11.49
N LYS A 41 9.67 -18.11 -11.85
CA LYS A 41 11.02 -17.63 -12.13
C LYS A 41 11.08 -17.07 -13.55
N ILE A 42 11.56 -15.84 -13.67
CA ILE A 42 11.73 -15.11 -14.94
C ILE A 42 13.21 -14.82 -15.10
N VAL A 43 13.80 -15.34 -16.16
CA VAL A 43 15.22 -15.16 -16.51
C VAL A 43 15.32 -14.24 -17.71
N ASN A 44 16.21 -13.24 -17.65
CA ASN A 44 16.42 -12.26 -18.71
C ASN A 44 16.84 -12.93 -20.04
N GLN A 45 16.09 -12.67 -21.11
CA GLN A 45 16.32 -13.28 -22.42
C GLN A 45 17.33 -12.52 -23.28
N SER A 46 17.70 -11.30 -22.88
CA SER A 46 18.70 -10.47 -23.56
C SER A 46 20.14 -10.86 -23.24
N VAL A 47 20.42 -11.54 -22.12
CA VAL A 47 21.79 -11.95 -21.72
C VAL A 47 22.51 -12.75 -22.82
N PRO A 48 21.94 -13.84 -23.39
CA PRO A 48 22.62 -14.59 -24.45
C PRO A 48 22.94 -13.74 -25.69
N ARG A 49 22.04 -12.81 -26.04
CA ARG A 49 22.25 -11.91 -27.19
C ARG A 49 23.40 -10.94 -26.92
N ALA A 50 23.43 -10.32 -25.74
CA ALA A 50 24.49 -9.40 -25.35
C ALA A 50 25.87 -10.09 -25.33
N LEU A 51 25.95 -11.30 -24.78
CA LEU A 51 27.21 -12.08 -24.74
C LEU A 51 27.74 -12.40 -26.14
N ARG A 52 26.86 -12.79 -27.09
CA ARG A 52 27.28 -12.99 -28.49
C ARG A 52 27.80 -11.70 -29.12
N THR A 53 27.19 -10.56 -28.83
CA THR A 53 27.68 -9.25 -29.30
C THR A 53 29.04 -8.89 -28.71
N LEU A 54 29.31 -9.29 -27.46
CA LEU A 54 30.61 -9.12 -26.81
C LEU A 54 31.69 -10.10 -27.31
N GLY A 55 31.34 -11.03 -28.22
CA GLY A 55 32.28 -11.95 -28.86
C GLY A 55 32.45 -13.30 -28.17
N TYR A 56 31.61 -13.63 -27.17
CA TYR A 56 31.64 -14.95 -26.56
C TYR A 56 31.10 -16.02 -27.51
N ASP A 57 31.77 -17.18 -27.53
CA ASP A 57 31.32 -18.34 -28.28
C ASP A 57 30.10 -19.00 -27.63
N LYS A 58 29.51 -19.97 -28.36
CA LYS A 58 28.27 -20.62 -27.93
C LYS A 58 28.42 -21.33 -26.58
N GLU A 59 29.55 -22.01 -26.35
CA GLU A 59 29.79 -22.78 -25.13
C GLU A 59 29.95 -21.83 -23.92
N ALA A 60 30.70 -20.74 -24.07
CA ALA A 60 30.84 -19.72 -23.05
C ALA A 60 29.50 -19.06 -22.72
N VAL A 61 28.69 -18.73 -23.74
CA VAL A 61 27.34 -18.17 -23.55
C VAL A 61 26.48 -19.13 -22.72
N GLU A 62 26.42 -20.41 -23.07
CA GLU A 62 25.63 -21.41 -22.34
C GLU A 62 26.07 -21.54 -20.88
N ARG A 63 27.39 -21.57 -20.61
CA ARG A 63 27.92 -21.61 -19.24
C ARG A 63 27.60 -20.35 -18.43
N ILE A 64 27.68 -19.17 -19.03
CA ILE A 64 27.37 -17.90 -18.34
C ILE A 64 25.87 -17.81 -18.06
N VAL A 65 25.02 -18.22 -19.00
CA VAL A 65 23.56 -18.23 -18.79
C VAL A 65 23.18 -19.20 -17.67
N ALA A 66 23.73 -20.41 -17.66
CA ALA A 66 23.52 -21.36 -16.56
C ALA A 66 23.98 -20.80 -15.21
N TYR A 67 25.13 -20.12 -15.18
CA TYR A 67 25.61 -19.43 -13.97
C TYR A 67 24.64 -18.36 -13.49
N VAL A 68 24.11 -17.52 -14.40
CA VAL A 68 23.12 -16.48 -14.07
C VAL A 68 21.81 -17.08 -13.57
N GLU A 69 21.35 -18.18 -14.17
CA GLU A 69 20.15 -18.88 -13.71
C GLU A 69 20.29 -19.40 -12.28
N GLU A 70 21.47 -19.89 -11.91
CA GLU A 70 21.76 -20.42 -10.58
C GLU A 70 22.00 -19.30 -9.54
N HIS A 71 22.81 -18.30 -9.88
CA HIS A 71 23.31 -17.30 -8.93
C HIS A 71 22.55 -15.97 -8.97
N GLY A 72 21.70 -15.75 -9.98
CA GLY A 72 20.96 -14.51 -10.18
C GLY A 72 21.80 -13.30 -10.63
N THR A 73 23.10 -13.48 -10.85
CA THR A 73 24.05 -12.43 -11.25
C THR A 73 25.14 -12.99 -12.16
N VAL A 74 25.80 -12.11 -12.91
CA VAL A 74 26.99 -12.46 -13.70
C VAL A 74 28.31 -12.39 -12.91
N VAL A 75 28.29 -11.74 -11.75
CA VAL A 75 29.49 -11.50 -10.95
C VAL A 75 29.99 -12.80 -10.33
N GLY A 76 31.28 -13.08 -10.50
CA GLY A 76 31.89 -14.33 -10.05
C GLY A 76 31.77 -15.48 -11.05
N SER A 77 31.17 -15.24 -12.22
CA SER A 77 31.18 -16.24 -13.30
C SER A 77 32.64 -16.55 -13.71
N PRO A 78 33.04 -17.83 -13.77
CA PRO A 78 34.43 -18.21 -14.09
C PRO A 78 34.80 -17.99 -15.56
N VAL A 79 33.82 -17.66 -16.41
CA VAL A 79 33.96 -17.58 -17.87
C VAL A 79 33.79 -16.15 -18.37
N LEU A 80 33.03 -15.31 -17.66
CA LEU A 80 32.79 -13.93 -18.06
C LEU A 80 33.95 -13.05 -17.58
N ASP A 81 34.48 -12.24 -18.48
CA ASP A 81 35.49 -11.23 -18.17
C ASP A 81 34.87 -10.15 -17.27
N GLU A 82 35.54 -9.81 -16.17
CA GLU A 82 35.08 -8.80 -15.21
C GLU A 82 34.86 -7.42 -15.87
N SER A 83 35.63 -7.09 -16.91
CA SER A 83 35.46 -5.85 -17.67
C SER A 83 34.11 -5.75 -18.38
N HIS A 84 33.42 -6.87 -18.59
CA HIS A 84 32.09 -6.93 -19.18
C HIS A 84 30.95 -6.91 -18.15
N TYR A 85 31.24 -7.01 -16.84
CA TYR A 85 30.21 -6.93 -15.80
C TYR A 85 29.31 -5.69 -15.92
N PRO A 86 29.83 -4.47 -16.19
CA PRO A 86 29.00 -3.27 -16.31
C PRO A 86 27.88 -3.34 -17.36
N VAL A 87 28.01 -4.19 -18.39
CA VAL A 87 26.98 -4.39 -19.42
C VAL A 87 25.70 -5.00 -18.83
N PHE A 88 25.83 -5.79 -17.77
CA PHE A 88 24.74 -6.52 -17.13
C PHE A 88 24.33 -5.90 -15.79
N ALA A 89 24.65 -4.63 -15.56
CA ALA A 89 24.30 -3.94 -14.33
C ALA A 89 22.78 -3.71 -14.22
N THR A 90 22.23 -3.97 -13.03
CA THR A 90 20.78 -3.95 -12.77
C THR A 90 20.38 -2.86 -11.77
N SER A 91 19.08 -2.60 -11.62
CA SER A 91 18.56 -1.61 -10.66
C SER A 91 18.71 -2.03 -9.20
N PHE A 92 18.64 -3.35 -8.94
CA PHE A 92 18.74 -3.93 -7.60
C PHE A 92 19.63 -5.17 -7.65
N GLY A 93 20.13 -5.58 -6.48
CA GLY A 93 21.04 -6.71 -6.32
C GLY A 93 22.19 -6.37 -5.37
N SER A 94 23.08 -7.32 -5.14
CA SER A 94 24.21 -7.15 -4.23
C SER A 94 25.51 -6.73 -4.92
N ASN A 95 25.76 -7.22 -6.15
CA ASN A 95 27.13 -7.23 -6.68
C ASN A 95 27.36 -6.50 -8.03
N ASN A 96 26.31 -5.99 -8.69
CA ASN A 96 26.43 -5.26 -9.97
C ASN A 96 25.25 -4.30 -10.19
N VAL A 97 25.15 -3.27 -9.35
CA VAL A 97 24.00 -2.35 -9.32
C VAL A 97 24.35 -1.00 -9.94
N LEU A 98 23.42 -0.47 -10.72
CA LEU A 98 23.53 0.87 -11.29
C LEU A 98 23.49 1.94 -10.20
N LEU A 99 24.41 2.90 -10.30
CA LEU A 99 24.41 4.08 -9.45
C LEU A 99 23.15 4.93 -9.70
N TRP A 100 22.57 5.52 -8.66
CA TRP A 100 21.37 6.36 -8.79
C TRP A 100 21.59 7.54 -9.74
N GLN A 101 22.82 8.08 -9.83
CA GLN A 101 23.18 9.13 -10.77
C GLN A 101 23.01 8.69 -12.23
N ALA A 102 23.24 7.40 -12.53
CA ALA A 102 23.05 6.85 -13.87
C ALA A 102 21.58 6.87 -14.28
N HIS A 103 20.66 6.57 -13.34
CA HIS A 103 19.22 6.70 -13.58
C HIS A 103 18.84 8.13 -13.97
N VAL A 104 19.31 9.13 -13.19
CA VAL A 104 19.00 10.55 -13.44
C VAL A 104 19.59 11.02 -14.78
N LYS A 105 20.85 10.66 -15.07
CA LYS A 105 21.50 11.03 -16.34
C LYS A 105 20.83 10.39 -17.55
N MET A 106 20.38 9.13 -17.45
CA MET A 106 19.63 8.47 -18.51
C MET A 106 18.29 9.18 -18.76
N MET A 107 17.55 9.49 -17.69
CA MET A 107 16.32 10.28 -17.81
C MET A 107 16.58 11.61 -18.51
N ALA A 108 17.67 12.30 -18.15
CA ALA A 108 18.00 13.62 -18.71
C ALA A 108 18.33 13.55 -20.20
N ALA A 109 19.11 12.55 -20.62
CA ALA A 109 19.41 12.31 -22.02
C ALA A 109 18.14 12.11 -22.86
N CYS A 110 17.14 11.43 -22.29
CA CYS A 110 15.86 11.19 -22.95
C CYS A 110 14.88 12.37 -22.87
N GLN A 111 14.96 13.19 -21.82
CA GLN A 111 14.04 14.30 -21.58
C GLN A 111 14.09 15.36 -22.70
N ALA A 112 15.26 15.52 -23.34
CA ALA A 112 15.45 16.42 -24.48
C ALA A 112 14.55 16.08 -25.69
N PHE A 113 14.11 14.83 -25.83
CA PHE A 113 13.30 14.36 -26.95
C PHE A 113 11.80 14.22 -26.62
N THR A 114 11.38 14.61 -25.42
CA THR A 114 9.99 14.47 -24.96
C THR A 114 9.38 15.80 -24.56
N SER A 115 8.19 16.09 -25.07
CA SER A 115 7.46 17.32 -24.74
C SER A 115 6.84 17.26 -23.34
N MET A 116 6.53 16.07 -22.84
CA MET A 116 6.03 15.82 -21.48
C MET A 116 7.10 15.14 -20.60
N ALA A 117 6.73 14.75 -19.38
CA ALA A 117 7.62 14.07 -18.44
C ALA A 117 7.82 12.57 -18.78
N ILE A 118 8.79 11.99 -18.08
CA ILE A 118 9.17 10.58 -18.16
C ILE A 118 8.80 9.90 -16.84
N SER A 119 8.05 8.81 -16.91
CA SER A 119 7.71 7.99 -15.75
C SER A 119 8.72 6.86 -15.58
N LYS A 120 9.89 7.23 -15.05
CA LYS A 120 10.99 6.34 -14.72
C LYS A 120 11.41 6.54 -13.27
N THR A 121 11.75 5.45 -12.60
CA THR A 121 12.18 5.40 -11.20
C THR A 121 13.69 5.57 -11.10
N VAL A 122 14.11 6.43 -10.18
CA VAL A 122 15.50 6.52 -9.70
C VAL A 122 15.59 5.56 -8.51
N ASN A 123 16.22 4.41 -8.73
CA ASN A 123 16.44 3.43 -7.67
C ASN A 123 17.67 3.83 -6.86
N LEU A 124 17.54 3.81 -5.54
CA LEU A 124 18.61 4.07 -4.58
C LEU A 124 18.83 2.84 -3.70
N PRO A 125 20.08 2.55 -3.29
CA PRO A 125 20.35 1.46 -2.37
C PRO A 125 19.72 1.70 -0.99
N GLU A 126 19.55 0.64 -0.22
CA GLU A 126 18.94 0.70 1.12
C GLU A 126 19.66 1.69 2.06
N ASN A 127 21.00 1.76 1.98
CA ASN A 127 21.81 2.66 2.77
C ASN A 127 21.84 4.12 2.26
N ALA A 128 21.06 4.47 1.24
CA ALA A 128 21.02 5.85 0.73
C ALA A 128 20.46 6.81 1.79
N THR A 129 21.14 7.95 1.96
CA THR A 129 20.79 8.96 2.96
C THR A 129 19.79 9.98 2.43
N VAL A 130 19.28 10.84 3.32
CA VAL A 130 18.43 11.98 2.93
C VAL A 130 19.18 12.92 2.01
N GLU A 131 20.49 13.10 2.22
CA GLU A 131 21.37 13.89 1.36
C GLU A 131 21.45 13.30 -0.05
N ASN A 132 21.58 11.98 -0.20
CA ASN A 132 21.56 11.36 -1.54
C ASN A 132 20.23 11.58 -2.27
N ILE A 133 19.11 11.53 -1.54
CA ILE A 133 17.78 11.80 -2.11
C ILE A 133 17.69 13.27 -2.55
N MET A 134 18.15 14.20 -1.70
CA MET A 134 18.22 15.62 -2.04
C MET A 134 19.09 15.85 -3.27
N GLU A 135 20.28 15.24 -3.33
CA GLU A 135 21.20 15.32 -4.46
C GLU A 135 20.58 14.78 -5.75
N ALA A 136 19.78 13.70 -5.68
CA ALA A 136 19.06 13.18 -6.83
C ALA A 136 18.05 14.21 -7.39
N TYR A 137 17.29 14.87 -6.52
CA TYR A 137 16.38 15.94 -6.93
C TYR A 137 17.11 17.16 -7.49
N VAL A 138 18.19 17.61 -6.83
CA VAL A 138 19.00 18.76 -7.28
C VAL A 138 19.67 18.47 -8.61
N LEU A 139 20.21 17.26 -8.81
CA LEU A 139 20.80 16.83 -10.07
C LEU A 139 19.74 16.77 -11.17
N GLY A 140 18.57 16.19 -10.90
CA GLY A 140 17.46 16.13 -11.85
C GLY A 140 17.00 17.51 -12.29
N TRP A 141 16.87 18.45 -11.35
CA TRP A 141 16.55 19.84 -11.63
C TRP A 141 17.61 20.51 -12.51
N LYS A 142 18.90 20.39 -12.15
CA LYS A 142 20.03 20.95 -12.94
C LYS A 142 20.07 20.41 -14.37
N LEU A 143 19.64 19.16 -14.57
CA LEU A 143 19.61 18.50 -15.87
C LEU A 143 18.29 18.71 -16.64
N GLY A 144 17.35 19.51 -16.11
CA GLY A 144 16.11 19.87 -16.79
C GLY A 144 15.05 18.77 -16.79
N LEU A 145 15.08 17.85 -15.82
CA LEU A 145 14.02 16.85 -15.66
C LEU A 145 12.71 17.51 -15.22
N LYS A 146 11.61 17.13 -15.90
CA LYS A 146 10.27 17.66 -15.61
C LYS A 146 9.59 16.96 -14.43
N ALA A 147 9.98 15.71 -14.16
CA ALA A 147 9.51 14.93 -13.03
C ALA A 147 10.60 13.94 -12.60
N LEU A 148 10.62 13.59 -11.32
CA LEU A 148 11.55 12.62 -10.76
C LEU A 148 10.85 11.85 -9.64
N ALA A 149 10.80 10.53 -9.79
CA ALA A 149 10.30 9.62 -8.77
C ALA A 149 11.48 8.80 -8.24
N ILE A 150 11.63 8.73 -6.91
CA ILE A 150 12.65 7.91 -6.27
C ILE A 150 12.05 6.66 -5.65
N TYR A 151 12.86 5.61 -5.57
CA TYR A 151 12.59 4.46 -4.74
C TYR A 151 13.88 4.04 -4.05
N ARG A 152 13.89 4.07 -2.72
CA ARG A 152 14.99 3.53 -1.91
C ARG A 152 14.68 2.07 -1.60
N ASP A 153 15.62 1.17 -1.84
CA ASP A 153 15.43 -0.24 -1.50
C ASP A 153 15.11 -0.43 -0.02
N GLY A 154 14.28 -1.42 0.31
CA GLY A 154 13.79 -1.65 1.68
C GLY A 154 12.78 -0.63 2.23
N SER A 155 12.49 0.46 1.51
CA SER A 155 11.58 1.51 2.02
C SER A 155 10.09 1.13 2.05
N LYS A 156 9.68 0.05 1.40
CA LYS A 156 8.30 -0.49 1.39
C LYS A 156 8.27 -1.97 1.80
N ARG A 157 7.27 -2.35 2.61
CA ARG A 157 7.10 -3.69 3.18
C ARG A 157 6.74 -4.78 2.16
N SER A 158 6.12 -4.43 1.04
CA SER A 158 5.73 -5.39 0.00
C SER A 158 6.23 -4.92 -1.36
N GLN A 159 6.89 -5.84 -2.08
CA GLN A 159 7.39 -5.64 -3.43
C GLN A 159 6.72 -6.66 -4.36
N PRO A 160 6.17 -6.24 -5.51
CA PRO A 160 5.52 -7.16 -6.45
C PRO A 160 6.49 -8.07 -7.21
N LEU A 161 7.78 -7.71 -7.26
CA LEU A 161 8.87 -8.49 -7.85
C LEU A 161 9.99 -8.61 -6.82
N THR A 162 10.53 -9.82 -6.64
CA THR A 162 11.66 -10.05 -5.71
C THR A 162 12.87 -10.59 -6.47
N THR A 163 14.05 -10.20 -6.02
CA THR A 163 15.35 -10.67 -6.55
C THR A 163 15.83 -11.94 -5.85
N LYS A 164 15.27 -12.27 -4.69
CA LYS A 164 15.52 -13.53 -3.97
C LYS A 164 14.43 -14.54 -4.29
N GLU A 165 14.85 -15.79 -4.51
CA GLU A 165 13.97 -16.95 -4.48
C GLU A 165 13.43 -17.06 -3.06
N LYS A 166 12.13 -16.79 -2.87
CA LYS A 166 11.48 -17.17 -1.63
C LYS A 166 11.23 -18.67 -1.71
N THR A 167 12.24 -19.48 -1.39
CA THR A 167 11.97 -20.76 -0.76
C THR A 167 11.23 -20.42 0.54
N GLY A 168 10.10 -21.07 0.79
CA GLY A 168 9.48 -20.99 2.10
C GLY A 168 10.56 -21.21 3.16
N GLU A 169 10.62 -20.31 4.14
CA GLU A 169 11.60 -20.22 5.24
C GLU A 169 12.80 -19.25 5.02
N GLY A 170 12.69 -18.07 5.65
CA GLY A 170 13.72 -17.55 6.55
C GLY A 170 14.89 -16.73 6.00
N ALA A 171 14.76 -15.39 6.08
CA ALA A 171 15.79 -14.51 6.66
C ALA A 171 15.17 -13.12 6.91
N LEU A 172 14.54 -12.98 8.08
CA LEU A 172 14.20 -11.71 8.70
C LEU A 172 15.20 -11.50 9.85
N ASP A 173 15.73 -10.29 9.96
CA ASP A 173 16.61 -9.81 11.03
C ASP A 173 16.17 -10.26 12.44
N GLU A 174 17.13 -10.75 13.22
CA GLU A 174 16.98 -11.25 14.60
C GLU A 174 16.69 -10.16 15.65
N ASN A 175 16.22 -8.96 15.29
CA ASN A 175 15.83 -7.95 16.27
C ASN A 175 14.58 -7.12 15.92
N ALA A 176 13.80 -7.53 14.92
CA ALA A 176 12.44 -7.01 14.76
C ALA A 176 11.47 -8.01 15.38
N GLN A 177 10.89 -7.67 16.54
CA GLN A 177 9.78 -8.45 17.10
C GLN A 177 8.70 -8.66 16.01
N PRO A 178 8.40 -9.90 15.64
CA PRO A 178 7.46 -10.19 14.57
C PRO A 178 6.05 -9.82 15.02
N ALA A 179 5.42 -8.87 14.32
CA ALA A 179 3.97 -8.82 14.24
C ALA A 179 3.51 -9.99 13.36
N ASP A 180 3.70 -11.21 13.87
CA ASP A 180 3.09 -12.42 13.38
C ASP A 180 1.59 -12.31 13.61
N ARG A 181 0.84 -12.29 12.52
CA ARG A 181 -0.27 -13.22 12.27
C ARG A 181 -0.92 -12.79 10.96
N ALA A 182 -0.79 -13.63 9.93
CA ALA A 182 -1.91 -13.80 9.01
C ALA A 182 -3.12 -14.10 9.90
N SER A 183 -4.01 -13.13 10.05
CA SER A 183 -5.16 -13.24 10.95
C SER A 183 -5.95 -14.47 10.54
N VAL A 184 -5.92 -15.54 11.34
CA VAL A 184 -6.79 -16.69 11.12
C VAL A 184 -8.21 -16.22 11.41
N ARG A 185 -9.12 -16.40 10.47
CA ARG A 185 -10.52 -16.01 10.63
C ARG A 185 -11.11 -16.69 11.86
N LYS A 186 -11.42 -15.92 12.90
CA LYS A 186 -12.09 -16.42 14.10
C LYS A 186 -13.60 -16.42 13.85
N ARG A 187 -14.18 -17.57 13.49
CA ARG A 187 -15.65 -17.67 13.34
C ARG A 187 -16.32 -17.60 14.71
N LEU A 188 -17.54 -17.07 14.74
CA LEU A 188 -18.35 -17.08 15.96
C LEU A 188 -19.02 -18.45 16.12
N PRO A 189 -19.23 -18.92 17.36
CA PRO A 189 -20.03 -20.10 17.62
C PRO A 189 -21.49 -19.93 17.17
N ASP A 190 -22.20 -21.04 16.97
CA ASP A 190 -23.61 -21.04 16.57
C ASP A 190 -24.51 -20.40 17.63
N GLU A 191 -24.21 -20.62 18.91
CA GLU A 191 -24.84 -19.93 20.04
C GLU A 191 -23.95 -18.79 20.55
N ARG A 192 -24.49 -17.58 20.62
CA ARG A 192 -23.71 -16.39 20.98
C ARG A 192 -24.57 -15.28 21.58
N PRO A 193 -23.99 -14.47 22.48
CA PRO A 193 -24.65 -13.26 22.97
C PRO A 193 -24.80 -12.25 21.83
N SER A 194 -26.01 -11.70 21.68
CA SER A 194 -26.29 -10.65 20.69
C SER A 194 -27.10 -9.51 21.29
N ILE A 195 -26.91 -8.31 20.75
CA ILE A 195 -27.75 -7.14 21.05
C ILE A 195 -28.48 -6.74 19.78
N THR A 196 -29.77 -6.43 19.93
CA THR A 196 -30.58 -5.86 18.86
C THR A 196 -30.91 -4.42 19.20
N LYS A 197 -30.60 -3.50 18.29
CA LYS A 197 -30.95 -2.08 18.39
C LYS A 197 -31.89 -1.71 17.25
N LYS A 198 -33.05 -1.16 17.59
CA LYS A 198 -33.94 -0.55 16.59
C LYS A 198 -33.28 0.72 16.05
N ILE A 199 -33.19 0.81 14.73
CA ILE A 199 -32.79 2.00 13.98
C ILE A 199 -34.05 2.76 13.58
N SER A 200 -34.07 4.06 13.84
CA SER A 200 -35.04 4.98 13.29
C SER A 200 -34.29 6.21 12.82
N LEU A 201 -34.26 6.46 11.52
CA LEU A 201 -33.51 7.55 10.89
C LEU A 201 -34.36 8.20 9.81
N ALA A 202 -34.76 9.46 10.00
CA ALA A 202 -35.55 10.23 9.05
C ALA A 202 -36.81 9.49 8.54
N GLY A 203 -37.48 8.74 9.41
CA GLY A 203 -38.67 7.94 9.06
C GLY A 203 -38.39 6.56 8.46
N HIS A 204 -37.12 6.21 8.20
CA HIS A 204 -36.70 4.86 7.85
C HIS A 204 -36.46 4.05 9.12
N GLU A 205 -37.12 2.90 9.22
CA GLU A 205 -36.97 1.99 10.35
C GLU A 205 -36.13 0.77 9.95
N GLY A 206 -35.37 0.24 10.90
CA GLY A 206 -34.60 -0.97 10.73
C GLY A 206 -34.15 -1.57 12.06
N TYR A 207 -33.40 -2.66 11.99
CA TYR A 207 -32.83 -3.35 13.13
C TYR A 207 -31.36 -3.63 12.86
N LEU A 208 -30.50 -3.27 13.82
CA LEU A 208 -29.11 -3.67 13.89
C LEU A 208 -28.99 -4.80 14.89
N HIS A 209 -28.50 -5.95 14.46
CA HIS A 209 -28.09 -7.04 15.33
C HIS A 209 -26.57 -7.07 15.41
N VAL A 210 -26.03 -7.16 16.62
CA VAL A 210 -24.58 -7.22 16.87
C VAL A 210 -24.30 -8.51 17.65
N GLY A 211 -23.54 -9.41 17.05
CA GLY A 211 -23.10 -10.65 17.69
C GLY A 211 -21.72 -10.47 18.33
N PHE A 212 -21.56 -11.00 19.54
CA PHE A 212 -20.32 -10.89 20.30
C PHE A 212 -19.66 -12.25 20.48
N TYR A 213 -18.33 -12.27 20.57
CA TYR A 213 -17.61 -13.46 21.02
C TYR A 213 -17.92 -13.73 22.50
N PRO A 214 -18.33 -14.96 22.87
CA PRO A 214 -18.60 -15.30 24.27
C PRO A 214 -17.39 -15.07 25.18
N ASP A 215 -16.18 -15.32 24.68
CA ASP A 215 -14.95 -15.28 25.48
C ASP A 215 -14.41 -13.86 25.69
N SER A 216 -14.33 -13.06 24.61
CA SER A 216 -13.71 -11.73 24.65
C SER A 216 -14.73 -10.60 24.84
N GLY A 217 -16.01 -10.84 24.62
CA GLY A 217 -17.04 -9.81 24.63
C GLY A 217 -16.92 -8.79 23.48
N GLU A 218 -16.01 -9.03 22.53
CA GLU A 218 -15.79 -8.19 21.36
C GLU A 218 -16.85 -8.44 20.28
N PRO A 219 -17.20 -7.42 19.47
CA PRO A 219 -18.13 -7.58 18.37
C PRO A 219 -17.47 -8.38 17.25
N GLY A 220 -18.16 -9.42 16.80
CA GLY A 220 -17.63 -10.32 15.77
C GLY A 220 -18.49 -10.39 14.50
N GLU A 221 -19.72 -9.89 14.55
CA GLU A 221 -20.60 -9.77 13.40
C GLU A 221 -21.66 -8.70 13.61
N ILE A 222 -22.16 -8.18 12.49
CA ILE A 222 -23.32 -7.29 12.45
C ILE A 222 -24.29 -7.75 11.37
N PHE A 223 -25.59 -7.60 11.62
CA PHE A 223 -26.65 -7.73 10.63
C PHE A 223 -27.52 -6.48 10.64
N ILE A 224 -27.92 -6.03 9.46
CA ILE A 224 -28.72 -4.82 9.29
C ILE A 224 -29.97 -5.18 8.49
N THR A 225 -31.13 -5.08 9.11
CA THR A 225 -32.41 -5.33 8.43
C THR A 225 -33.19 -4.03 8.33
N MET A 226 -33.46 -3.58 7.10
CA MET A 226 -34.20 -2.34 6.84
C MET A 226 -35.67 -2.63 6.55
N ALA A 227 -36.58 -1.92 7.21
CA ALA A 227 -38.01 -2.06 6.98
C ALA A 227 -38.46 -1.21 5.78
N LYS A 228 -39.31 -1.81 4.92
CA LYS A 228 -40.02 -1.13 3.82
C LYS A 228 -39.08 -0.38 2.84
N GLN A 229 -37.90 -0.93 2.55
CA GLN A 229 -36.99 -0.42 1.54
C GLN A 229 -36.96 -1.30 0.29
N GLY A 230 -36.56 -0.74 -0.85
CA GLY A 230 -36.39 -1.49 -2.10
C GLY A 230 -35.27 -2.55 -1.99
N SER A 231 -35.34 -3.58 -2.85
CA SER A 231 -34.39 -4.71 -2.87
C SER A 231 -32.93 -4.28 -3.00
N PHE A 232 -32.68 -3.15 -3.69
CA PHE A 232 -31.34 -2.56 -3.81
C PHE A 232 -30.74 -2.16 -2.46
N VAL A 233 -31.49 -1.44 -1.63
CA VAL A 233 -31.00 -0.94 -0.33
C VAL A 233 -30.83 -2.10 0.65
N SER A 234 -31.76 -3.05 0.66
CA SER A 234 -31.63 -4.27 1.49
C SER A 234 -30.38 -5.06 1.10
N GLY A 235 -30.20 -5.36 -0.19
CA GLY A 235 -29.05 -6.14 -0.66
C GLY A 235 -27.71 -5.44 -0.41
N MET A 236 -27.65 -4.11 -0.55
CA MET A 236 -26.46 -3.33 -0.23
C MET A 236 -26.12 -3.40 1.27
N MET A 237 -27.12 -3.29 2.13
CA MET A 237 -26.92 -3.36 3.59
C MET A 237 -26.50 -4.77 4.03
N ASP A 238 -27.04 -5.82 3.42
CA ASP A 238 -26.63 -7.21 3.68
C ASP A 238 -25.18 -7.46 3.26
N ALA A 239 -24.80 -7.01 2.05
CA ALA A 239 -23.44 -7.14 1.55
C ALA A 239 -22.44 -6.33 2.41
N PHE A 240 -22.83 -5.13 2.83
CA PHE A 240 -22.04 -4.28 3.71
C PHE A 240 -21.85 -4.90 5.10
N ALA A 241 -22.93 -5.35 5.73
CA ALA A 241 -22.90 -6.00 7.03
C ALA A 241 -22.03 -7.27 7.01
N THR A 242 -22.09 -8.04 5.92
CA THR A 242 -21.24 -9.22 5.69
C THR A 242 -19.76 -8.84 5.60
N ALA A 243 -19.41 -7.80 4.83
CA ALA A 243 -18.03 -7.35 4.68
C ALA A 243 -17.43 -6.88 6.02
N VAL A 244 -18.20 -6.11 6.80
CA VAL A 244 -17.77 -5.65 8.13
C VAL A 244 -17.61 -6.83 9.08
N SER A 245 -18.55 -7.78 9.09
CA SER A 245 -18.47 -8.99 9.92
C SER A 245 -17.23 -9.83 9.59
N ILE A 246 -16.90 -9.99 8.31
CA ILE A 246 -15.66 -10.68 7.91
C ILE A 246 -14.44 -9.94 8.46
N GLY A 247 -14.39 -8.62 8.33
CA GLY A 247 -13.29 -7.81 8.85
C GLY A 247 -13.11 -7.96 10.36
N LEU A 248 -14.20 -7.90 11.13
CA LEU A 248 -14.16 -8.13 12.58
C LEU A 248 -13.65 -9.54 12.93
N GLN A 249 -14.04 -10.56 12.16
CA GLN A 249 -13.57 -11.95 12.35
C GLN A 249 -12.09 -12.15 12.02
N TYR A 250 -11.50 -11.26 11.21
CA TYR A 250 -10.07 -11.20 10.96
C TYR A 250 -9.32 -10.29 11.95
N GLY A 251 -9.98 -9.82 13.02
CA GLY A 251 -9.35 -9.03 14.07
C GLY A 251 -9.12 -7.58 13.70
N VAL A 252 -9.84 -7.04 12.70
CA VAL A 252 -9.84 -5.59 12.45
C VAL A 252 -10.49 -4.89 13.65
N PRO A 253 -9.80 -3.97 14.35
CA PRO A 253 -10.38 -3.29 15.50
C PRO A 253 -11.59 -2.44 15.11
N LEU A 254 -12.64 -2.45 15.94
CA LEU A 254 -13.88 -1.71 15.66
C LEU A 254 -13.61 -0.21 15.49
N GLU A 255 -12.65 0.35 16.23
CA GLU A 255 -12.24 1.75 16.17
C GLU A 255 -11.76 2.14 14.77
N THR A 256 -11.21 1.20 14.02
CA THR A 256 -10.81 1.42 12.62
C THR A 256 -12.02 1.64 11.73
N PHE A 257 -13.08 0.85 11.91
CA PHE A 257 -14.33 1.02 11.20
C PHE A 257 -15.06 2.28 11.64
N GLU A 258 -15.11 2.56 12.94
CA GLU A 258 -15.72 3.78 13.46
C GLU A 258 -15.08 5.01 12.84
N ARG A 259 -13.74 5.12 12.94
CA ARG A 259 -13.00 6.25 12.37
C ARG A 259 -13.27 6.44 10.88
N LYS A 260 -13.46 5.36 10.13
CA LYS A 260 -13.64 5.42 8.67
C LYS A 260 -15.07 5.73 8.25
N PHE A 261 -16.07 5.25 9.01
CA PHE A 261 -17.47 5.31 8.63
C PHE A 261 -18.28 6.38 9.37
N LYS A 262 -17.75 6.92 10.46
CA LYS A 262 -18.29 8.10 11.12
C LYS A 262 -18.30 9.30 10.15
N HIS A 263 -19.39 10.03 10.14
CA HIS A 263 -19.66 11.20 9.28
C HIS A 263 -19.75 10.94 7.78
N VAL A 264 -19.76 9.68 7.33
CA VAL A 264 -20.06 9.36 5.92
C VAL A 264 -21.48 9.81 5.59
N GLN A 265 -21.64 10.52 4.46
CA GLN A 265 -22.87 11.20 4.10
C GLN A 265 -23.57 10.52 2.92
N PHE A 266 -24.79 10.05 3.12
CA PHE A 266 -25.71 9.60 2.05
C PHE A 266 -27.12 9.43 2.64
N GLU A 267 -28.14 9.41 1.78
CA GLU A 267 -29.53 9.23 2.21
C GLU A 267 -29.81 7.77 2.60
N PRO A 268 -30.54 7.50 3.69
CA PRO A 268 -31.28 8.44 4.52
C PRO A 268 -30.40 9.15 5.57
N ARG A 269 -30.63 10.45 5.77
CA ARG A 269 -29.96 11.31 6.76
C ARG A 269 -30.98 12.14 7.52
N GLY A 270 -30.70 12.50 8.76
CA GLY A 270 -31.56 13.36 9.55
C GLY A 270 -31.67 12.93 11.00
N PHE A 271 -32.81 13.27 11.60
CA PHE A 271 -33.06 12.97 13.01
C PHE A 271 -33.19 11.49 13.25
N THR A 272 -32.66 11.05 14.40
CA THR A 272 -32.75 9.67 14.83
C THR A 272 -33.65 9.52 16.05
N GLY A 273 -34.12 8.31 16.31
CA GLY A 273 -34.85 7.97 17.55
C GLY A 273 -33.94 7.77 18.77
N ASP A 274 -32.63 8.03 18.66
CA ASP A 274 -31.66 7.83 19.72
C ASP A 274 -31.32 9.18 20.41
N PRO A 275 -31.56 9.32 21.73
CA PRO A 275 -31.22 10.55 22.48
C PRO A 275 -29.74 10.92 22.39
N ASP A 276 -28.87 9.93 22.22
CA ASP A 276 -27.43 10.10 22.24
C ASP A 276 -26.84 10.42 20.88
N ILE A 277 -27.57 10.12 19.81
CA ILE A 277 -27.21 10.44 18.43
C ILE A 277 -28.41 11.15 17.80
N PRO A 278 -28.71 12.41 18.16
CA PRO A 278 -29.95 13.07 17.70
C PRO A 278 -30.02 13.23 16.19
N VAL A 279 -28.87 13.36 15.52
CA VAL A 279 -28.75 13.52 14.06
C VAL A 279 -27.62 12.66 13.54
N ALA A 280 -27.89 11.94 12.45
CA ALA A 280 -26.90 11.16 11.70
C ALA A 280 -26.88 11.55 10.21
N GLN A 281 -25.68 11.49 9.63
CA GLN A 281 -25.43 11.87 8.23
C GLN A 281 -25.69 10.75 7.23
N SER A 282 -25.83 9.52 7.73
CA SER A 282 -26.27 8.33 7.01
C SER A 282 -26.63 7.25 8.03
N ILE A 283 -27.20 6.14 7.55
CA ILE A 283 -27.38 4.96 8.40
C ILE A 283 -26.05 4.35 8.86
N VAL A 284 -25.02 4.40 8.01
CA VAL A 284 -23.70 3.86 8.33
C VAL A 284 -23.02 4.73 9.41
N ASP A 285 -23.13 6.05 9.30
CA ASP A 285 -22.69 6.99 10.36
C ASP A 285 -23.36 6.66 11.71
N TYR A 286 -24.69 6.48 11.70
CA TYR A 286 -25.43 6.11 12.91
C TYR A 286 -24.96 4.79 13.52
N ILE A 287 -24.82 3.73 12.70
CA ILE A 287 -24.44 2.39 13.16
C ILE A 287 -23.07 2.43 13.83
N PHE A 288 -22.06 3.04 13.20
CA PHE A 288 -20.71 3.02 13.77
C PHE A 288 -20.55 3.94 14.98
N ARG A 289 -21.25 5.08 15.03
CA ARG A 289 -21.32 5.90 16.25
C ARG A 289 -22.02 5.17 17.40
N TYR A 290 -23.07 4.41 17.10
CA TYR A 290 -23.75 3.57 18.10
C TYR A 290 -22.85 2.43 18.57
N LEU A 291 -22.14 1.74 17.66
CA LEU A 291 -21.23 0.65 18.00
C LEU A 291 -20.05 1.11 18.85
N GLY A 292 -19.41 2.24 18.51
CA GLY A 292 -18.33 2.81 19.31
C GLY A 292 -18.79 3.08 20.75
N ARG A 293 -19.93 3.76 20.90
CA ARG A 293 -20.54 4.02 22.20
C ARG A 293 -20.93 2.73 22.94
N LEU A 294 -21.52 1.75 22.25
CA LEU A 294 -21.89 0.47 22.85
C LEU A 294 -20.66 -0.22 23.45
N MET A 295 -19.51 -0.14 22.77
CA MET A 295 -18.25 -0.68 23.28
C MET A 295 -17.68 0.14 24.43
N GLU A 296 -17.80 1.46 24.43
CA GLU A 296 -17.39 2.30 25.57
C GLU A 296 -18.17 1.97 26.85
N HIS A 297 -19.51 1.84 26.75
CA HIS A 297 -20.37 1.46 27.89
C HIS A 297 -20.10 0.03 28.38
N ARG A 298 -19.76 -0.89 27.47
CA ARG A 298 -19.39 -2.27 27.83
C ARG A 298 -17.97 -2.37 28.38
N GLY A 299 -17.05 -1.53 27.90
CA GLY A 299 -15.65 -1.46 28.34
C GLY A 299 -15.46 -0.88 29.74
N GLN A 300 -16.43 -0.09 30.23
CA GLN A 300 -16.42 0.41 31.62
C GLN A 300 -16.78 -0.66 32.68
N SER A 301 -17.11 -1.90 32.28
CA SER A 301 -17.31 -3.03 33.21
C SER A 301 -16.13 -4.00 33.32
N GLY A 302 -14.95 -3.64 32.80
CA GLY A 302 -13.77 -4.51 32.88
C GLY A 302 -12.49 -3.81 32.47
N ALA A 303 -11.97 -2.94 33.34
CA ALA A 303 -10.66 -2.34 33.15
C ALA A 303 -9.57 -3.44 33.05
N ARG A 304 -8.91 -3.52 31.90
CA ARG A 304 -7.53 -3.99 31.80
C ARG A 304 -6.68 -2.84 31.32
N THR A 305 -6.07 -2.16 32.28
CA THR A 305 -4.92 -1.30 32.05
C THR A 305 -3.81 -2.18 31.49
N ILE A 306 -3.40 -1.95 30.25
CA ILE A 306 -2.13 -2.45 29.75
C ILE A 306 -1.10 -1.38 30.13
N GLU A 307 -0.31 -1.65 31.15
CA GLU A 307 0.87 -0.85 31.48
C GLU A 307 1.93 -1.08 30.39
N LEU A 308 2.32 -0.01 29.72
CA LEU A 308 3.50 0.03 28.85
C LEU A 308 4.74 0.24 29.74
N PRO A 309 5.83 -0.53 29.59
CA PRO A 309 7.06 -0.27 30.31
C PRO A 309 7.66 1.05 29.84
N GLY A 310 7.76 2.01 30.76
CA GLY A 310 8.51 3.24 30.59
C GLY A 310 10.00 3.04 30.86
N ASP A 311 10.78 3.85 30.14
CA ASP A 311 12.09 4.44 30.46
C ASP A 311 13.03 4.28 29.26
N GLY A 312 13.57 5.33 28.63
CA GLY A 312 13.51 6.75 28.89
C GLY A 312 14.59 7.37 28.00
N VAL A 313 14.24 8.35 27.15
CA VAL A 313 15.21 9.31 26.61
C VAL A 313 14.51 10.65 26.43
N GLU A 314 15.16 11.65 27.01
CA GLU A 314 14.88 13.08 27.15
C GLU A 314 14.04 13.75 26.04
N GLN A 315 13.09 14.56 26.50
CA GLN A 315 12.43 15.60 25.72
C GLN A 315 13.43 16.70 25.33
N PRO A 316 13.37 17.21 24.09
CA PRO A 316 13.54 18.63 23.85
C PRO A 316 12.18 19.27 23.54
N ALA A 317 11.78 20.11 24.50
CA ALA A 317 11.08 21.38 24.38
C ALA A 317 10.06 21.58 23.24
N ASP A 318 8.83 21.83 23.68
CA ASP A 318 7.81 22.71 23.09
C ASP A 318 8.19 23.43 21.78
N ARG A 319 7.58 22.96 20.69
CA ARG A 319 6.97 23.87 19.72
C ARG A 319 5.48 23.57 19.63
N VAL A 320 4.74 24.33 20.42
CA VAL A 320 3.34 24.65 20.18
C VAL A 320 3.18 25.05 18.70
N LEU A 321 2.50 24.22 17.92
CA LEU A 321 1.87 24.61 16.67
C LEU A 321 0.38 24.33 16.82
N VAL A 322 -0.28 25.26 17.50
CA VAL A 322 -1.65 25.61 17.17
C VAL A 322 -1.62 26.18 15.75
N SER A 323 -2.22 25.49 14.79
CA SER A 323 -2.63 26.08 13.51
C SER A 323 -3.94 25.42 13.08
N ALA A 324 -5.09 26.02 13.38
CA ALA A 324 -5.72 27.06 12.58
C ALA A 324 -6.01 26.60 11.13
N GLY A 325 -7.28 26.29 10.86
CA GLY A 325 -7.90 26.45 9.53
C GLY A 325 -7.85 25.26 8.56
N ALA A 326 -8.60 24.19 8.83
CA ALA A 326 -9.05 23.27 7.77
C ALA A 326 -10.31 23.86 7.10
N GLU A 327 -10.13 24.89 6.25
CA GLU A 327 -11.20 25.60 5.54
C GLU A 327 -11.17 25.34 4.02
N GLY A 328 -11.47 24.11 3.61
CA GLY A 328 -11.60 23.77 2.18
C GLY A 328 -12.76 22.83 1.90
N PRO A 329 -13.36 22.87 0.69
CA PRO A 329 -14.40 21.92 0.31
C PRO A 329 -13.86 20.48 0.34
N PRO A 330 -14.72 19.48 0.56
CA PRO A 330 -14.30 18.09 0.57
C PRO A 330 -13.71 17.69 -0.78
N CYS A 331 -12.66 16.87 -0.75
CA CYS A 331 -11.98 16.39 -1.94
C CYS A 331 -12.93 15.57 -2.82
N PRO A 332 -13.08 15.87 -4.13
CA PRO A 332 -14.00 15.13 -5.00
C PRO A 332 -13.54 13.70 -5.30
N ASN A 333 -12.29 13.36 -5.00
CA ASN A 333 -11.71 12.04 -5.27
C ASN A 333 -11.78 11.11 -4.06
N CYS A 334 -11.48 11.59 -2.85
CA CYS A 334 -11.43 10.75 -1.65
C CYS A 334 -12.28 11.24 -0.46
N GLY A 335 -12.92 12.40 -0.58
CA GLY A 335 -13.81 12.97 0.44
C GLY A 335 -13.12 13.65 1.63
N ASP A 336 -11.78 13.66 1.69
CA ASP A 336 -11.04 14.30 2.78
C ASP A 336 -11.09 15.84 2.70
N ILE A 337 -10.97 16.53 3.83
CA ILE A 337 -11.03 18.00 3.86
C ILE A 337 -9.77 18.56 3.20
N THR A 338 -9.97 19.31 2.12
CA THR A 338 -8.85 19.92 1.42
C THR A 338 -8.30 21.10 2.20
N VAL A 339 -7.00 21.34 2.07
CA VAL A 339 -6.32 22.48 2.68
C VAL A 339 -6.03 23.49 1.59
N ARG A 340 -6.26 24.77 1.87
CA ARG A 340 -6.00 25.84 0.91
C ARG A 340 -4.49 25.96 0.64
N ALA A 341 -4.11 25.80 -0.62
CA ALA A 341 -2.75 25.93 -1.14
C ALA A 341 -2.74 27.05 -2.21
N GLY A 342 -2.66 28.31 -1.76
CA GLY A 342 -2.76 29.48 -2.62
C GLY A 342 -4.19 29.76 -3.09
N SER A 343 -4.40 29.86 -4.40
CA SER A 343 -5.75 29.90 -5.01
C SER A 343 -6.40 28.52 -5.08
N CYS A 344 -5.60 27.45 -5.04
CA CYS A 344 -6.07 26.08 -5.08
C CYS A 344 -6.39 25.55 -3.68
N HIS A 345 -7.09 24.42 -3.66
CA HIS A 345 -7.22 23.54 -2.51
C HIS A 345 -6.55 22.21 -2.85
N THR A 346 -5.80 21.65 -1.91
CA THR A 346 -5.08 20.38 -2.11
C THR A 346 -5.48 19.39 -1.04
N CYS A 347 -5.76 18.16 -1.47
CA CYS A 347 -6.05 17.05 -0.57
C CYS A 347 -4.73 16.44 -0.05
N PRO A 348 -4.47 16.47 1.27
CA PRO A 348 -3.26 15.88 1.85
C PRO A 348 -3.21 14.36 1.71
N GLN A 349 -4.37 13.71 1.56
CA GLN A 349 -4.46 12.25 1.54
C GLN A 349 -4.28 11.62 0.14
N CYS A 350 -4.77 12.26 -0.92
CA CYS A 350 -4.70 11.70 -2.28
C CYS A 350 -4.04 12.63 -3.29
N GLY A 351 -3.55 13.80 -2.87
CA GLY A 351 -2.86 14.76 -3.73
C GLY A 351 -3.73 15.47 -4.76
N THR A 352 -5.04 15.22 -4.76
CA THR A 352 -5.99 15.87 -5.68
C THR A 352 -6.07 17.36 -5.37
N SER A 353 -5.82 18.20 -6.37
CA SER A 353 -5.92 19.64 -6.26
C SER A 353 -7.14 20.18 -7.02
N THR A 354 -7.90 21.08 -6.41
CA THR A 354 -9.15 21.68 -6.94
C THR A 354 -9.13 23.20 -6.81
N GLY A 355 -9.92 23.91 -7.63
CA GLY A 355 -10.09 25.37 -7.49
C GLY A 355 -8.92 26.24 -7.98
N CYS A 356 -8.02 25.71 -8.80
CA CYS A 356 -6.95 26.50 -9.42
C CYS A 356 -7.49 27.32 -10.60
N GLY A 357 -8.08 28.48 -10.31
CA GLY A 357 -8.58 29.44 -11.29
C GLY A 357 -8.21 30.87 -10.91
#